data_AF-A0A9E1A136-F1
#
_entry.id   AF-A0A9E1A136-F1
#
_cell.length_a   1.000
_cell.length_b   1.000
_cell.length_c   1.000
_cell.angle_alpha   90.00
_cell.angle_beta   90.00
_cell.angle_gamma   90.00
#
_symmetry.space_group_name_H-M   'P 1'
#
loop_
_entity.id
_entity.type
_entity.pdbx_description
1 polymer ?
#
loop_
_entity_poly.entity_id
_entity_poly.type
_entity_poly.pdbx_seq_one_letter_code
_entity_poly.pdbx_strand_id
1 'polypeptide(L)'
;MDNTPNINLKKPKPEDYYNIKDHNDNSDILDTKIKELDAGKIGKDMIGQNNGVAGVSARGKITPMPSAADIGAVPTSRTINTKPLSADIILKASDVGAVDATQVNVPNGVAGIGSDGKLHQVPSAEKLSGELFIISATQPPVQEGKIWLKPIT
;
A
#
# COMPACT_ATOMS: atom_id res chain seq x y z
N MET A 1 40.81 51.84 20.50
CA MET A 1 39.59 51.38 19.82
C MET A 1 39.01 50.24 20.63
N ASP A 2 37.69 50.22 20.81
CA ASP A 2 37.00 49.15 21.52
C ASP A 2 36.54 48.10 20.50
N ASN A 3 36.26 46.86 20.93
CA ASN A 3 35.76 45.82 20.02
C ASN A 3 34.28 45.53 20.23
N THR A 4 33.63 44.95 19.23
CA THR A 4 32.26 44.44 19.34
C THR A 4 32.22 43.16 20.20
N PRO A 5 31.15 42.92 20.96
CA PRO A 5 31.15 41.85 21.97
C PRO A 5 31.02 40.42 21.42
N ASN A 6 30.39 40.22 20.25
CA ASN A 6 30.01 38.88 19.79
C ASN A 6 31.07 38.19 18.92
N ILE A 7 31.72 38.97 18.06
CA ILE A 7 32.71 38.47 17.09
C ILE A 7 33.96 39.36 17.07
N ASN A 8 34.14 40.20 18.10
CA ASN A 8 35.37 40.94 18.39
C ASN A 8 35.90 41.82 17.24
N LEU A 9 35.00 42.48 16.51
CA LEU A 9 35.37 43.42 15.44
C LEU A 9 35.84 44.74 16.05
N LYS A 10 36.89 45.34 15.48
CA LYS A 10 37.38 46.67 15.85
C LYS A 10 36.32 47.73 15.56
N LYS A 11 35.91 48.49 16.57
CA LYS A 11 34.88 49.54 16.45
C LYS A 11 35.53 50.93 16.46
N PRO A 12 35.41 51.71 15.38
CA PRO A 12 35.92 53.09 15.34
C PRO A 12 35.05 54.03 16.18
N LYS A 13 35.66 55.06 16.75
CA LYS A 13 35.02 56.21 17.40
C LYS A 13 34.78 57.34 16.40
N PRO A 14 33.88 58.31 16.67
CA PRO A 14 33.61 59.43 15.77
C PRO A 14 34.86 60.27 15.42
N GLU A 15 35.82 60.33 16.34
CA GLU A 15 37.08 61.04 16.13
C GLU A 15 38.12 60.21 15.35
N ASP A 16 37.88 58.91 15.16
CA ASP A 16 38.85 58.02 14.52
C ASP A 16 38.83 58.19 13.00
N TYR A 17 40.02 58.28 12.42
CA TYR A 17 40.18 58.25 10.97
C TYR A 17 40.12 56.82 10.44
N TYR A 18 39.62 56.67 9.23
CA TYR A 18 39.44 55.37 8.60
C TYR A 18 40.77 54.65 8.35
N ASN A 19 40.92 53.45 8.93
CA ASN A 19 42.07 52.58 8.70
C ASN A 19 41.65 51.36 7.87
N ILE A 20 42.17 51.30 6.65
CA ILE A 20 41.88 50.22 5.69
C ILE A 20 42.31 48.86 6.25
N LYS A 21 43.41 48.80 7.02
CA LYS A 21 43.86 47.55 7.63
C LYS A 21 42.84 47.02 8.64
N ASP A 22 42.29 47.90 9.49
CA ASP A 22 41.32 47.48 10.50
C ASP A 22 40.00 47.03 9.87
N HIS A 23 39.60 47.66 8.77
CA HIS A 23 38.45 47.22 7.98
C HIS A 23 38.67 45.82 7.39
N ASN A 24 39.83 45.59 6.77
CA ASN A 24 40.15 44.29 6.17
C ASN A 24 40.23 43.20 7.24
N ASP A 25 40.93 43.46 8.36
CA ASP A 25 41.02 42.53 9.49
C ASP A 25 39.60 42.18 10.02
N ASN A 26 38.70 43.15 10.13
CA ASN A 26 37.32 42.91 10.55
C ASN A 26 36.51 42.12 9.52
N SER A 27 36.72 42.38 8.23
CA SER A 27 36.06 41.67 7.14
C SER A 27 36.48 40.19 7.12
N ASP A 28 37.76 39.89 7.36
CA ASP A 28 38.28 38.52 7.43
C ASP A 28 37.69 37.76 8.63
N ILE A 29 37.52 38.43 9.78
CA ILE A 29 36.88 37.86 10.97
C ILE A 29 35.40 37.54 10.69
N LEU A 30 34.68 38.45 10.02
CA LEU A 30 33.29 38.26 9.64
C LEU A 30 33.12 37.07 8.69
N ASP A 31 33.90 37.01 7.63
CA ASP A 31 33.82 35.94 6.62
C ASP A 31 34.13 34.58 7.24
N THR A 32 35.19 34.51 8.05
CA THR A 32 35.57 33.29 8.76
C THR A 32 34.44 32.80 9.68
N LYS A 33 33.84 33.69 10.47
CA LYS A 33 32.76 33.32 11.41
C LYS A 33 31.46 32.95 10.71
N ILE A 34 31.14 33.58 9.58
CA ILE A 34 29.97 33.21 8.76
C ILE A 34 30.17 31.82 8.15
N LYS A 35 31.37 31.52 7.66
CA LYS A 35 31.72 30.20 7.12
C LYS A 35 31.67 29.11 8.19
N GLU A 36 32.17 29.37 9.39
CA GLU A 36 32.09 28.45 10.53
C GLU A 36 30.64 28.18 10.94
N LEU A 37 29.77 29.20 10.93
CA LEU A 37 28.33 29.05 11.25
C LEU A 37 27.56 28.31 10.17
N ASP A 38 27.99 28.35 8.92
CA ASP A 38 27.36 27.60 7.83
C ASP A 38 27.81 26.13 7.82
N ALA A 39 29.08 25.86 8.14
CA ALA A 39 29.62 24.51 8.27
C ALA A 39 29.12 23.78 9.53
N GLY A 40 28.86 24.51 10.62
CA GLY A 40 28.36 23.96 11.89
C GLY A 40 26.86 23.64 11.92
N LYS A 41 26.08 24.06 10.90
CA LYS A 41 24.69 23.64 10.75
C LYS A 41 24.66 22.24 10.19
N ILE A 42 24.27 21.27 11.02
CA ILE A 42 23.91 19.92 10.56
C ILE A 42 22.93 20.01 9.37
N GLY A 43 23.43 19.73 8.17
CA GLY A 43 22.67 19.49 6.94
C GLY A 43 21.45 20.37 6.71
N LYS A 44 21.66 21.65 6.37
CA LYS A 44 20.61 22.60 5.94
C LYS A 44 19.60 22.00 4.94
N ASP A 45 20.04 21.05 4.13
CA ASP A 45 19.25 20.42 3.06
C ASP A 45 18.37 19.25 3.56
N MET A 46 18.56 18.78 4.79
CA MET A 46 17.85 17.64 5.38
C MET A 46 16.85 18.04 6.47
N ILE A 47 16.82 19.31 6.87
CA ILE A 47 15.98 19.88 7.93
C ILE A 47 14.52 19.95 7.44
N GLY A 48 13.62 19.24 8.12
CA GLY A 48 12.20 19.23 7.79
C GLY A 48 11.88 18.54 6.45
N GLN A 49 12.64 17.51 6.06
CA GLN A 49 12.38 16.58 4.94
C GLN A 49 11.94 15.16 5.35
N ASN A 50 10.93 14.55 4.69
CA ASN A 50 10.35 13.26 5.14
C ASN A 50 11.44 12.18 5.12
N ASN A 51 11.55 11.38 6.19
CA ASN A 51 12.70 10.47 6.42
C ASN A 51 14.07 11.20 6.55
N GLY A 52 14.08 12.49 6.88
CA GLY A 52 15.26 13.37 7.05
C GLY A 52 15.44 13.87 8.50
N VAL A 53 16.11 15.01 8.69
CA VAL A 53 16.43 15.60 10.00
C VAL A 53 15.29 16.49 10.48
N ALA A 54 14.84 16.34 11.73
CA ALA A 54 13.78 17.17 12.28
C ALA A 54 14.17 18.66 12.29
N GLY A 55 13.42 19.49 11.57
CA GLY A 55 13.69 20.92 11.48
C GLY A 55 12.97 21.73 12.54
N VAL A 56 13.60 22.82 12.98
CA VAL A 56 12.95 23.85 13.80
C VAL A 56 12.45 24.94 12.86
N SER A 57 11.14 25.17 12.82
CA SER A 57 10.56 26.29 12.07
C SER A 57 11.05 27.64 12.60
N ALA A 58 10.89 28.71 11.83
CA ALA A 58 11.21 30.09 12.27
C ALA A 58 10.46 30.53 13.55
N ARG A 59 9.49 29.74 14.02
CA ARG A 59 8.71 29.94 15.26
C ARG A 59 9.12 28.99 16.40
N GLY A 60 10.23 28.26 16.28
CA GLY A 60 10.75 27.40 17.34
C GLY A 60 10.06 26.03 17.48
N LYS A 61 9.08 25.69 16.63
CA LYS A 61 8.39 24.39 16.65
C LYS A 61 9.12 23.39 15.77
N ILE A 62 9.34 22.17 16.29
CA ILE A 62 9.83 21.02 15.51
C ILE A 62 8.77 20.59 14.51
N THR A 63 9.13 20.43 13.23
CA THR A 63 8.30 19.76 12.23
C THR A 63 8.60 18.26 12.26
N PRO A 64 7.71 17.39 12.81
CA PRO A 64 7.91 15.95 12.82
C PRO A 64 7.69 15.35 11.43
N MET A 65 8.41 14.27 11.13
CA MET A 65 8.36 13.61 9.82
C MET A 65 8.16 12.13 9.99
N PRO A 66 6.89 11.74 10.21
CA PRO A 66 6.56 10.36 10.41
C PRO A 66 6.84 9.56 9.13
N SER A 67 7.55 8.46 9.28
CA SER A 67 7.65 7.40 8.30
C SER A 67 6.28 6.74 8.07
N ALA A 68 6.17 5.94 7.01
CA ALA A 68 4.97 5.14 6.76
C ALA A 68 4.62 4.23 7.96
N ALA A 69 5.63 3.74 8.69
CA ALA A 69 5.41 2.94 9.89
C ALA A 69 4.83 3.78 11.05
N ASP A 70 5.26 5.03 11.20
CA ASP A 70 4.83 5.92 12.29
C ASP A 70 3.34 6.26 12.25
N ILE A 71 2.71 6.16 11.08
CA ILE A 71 1.27 6.34 10.90
C ILE A 71 0.51 5.03 10.68
N GLY A 72 1.19 3.88 10.80
CA GLY A 72 0.59 2.57 10.53
C GLY A 72 0.14 2.39 9.07
N ALA A 73 0.79 3.07 8.12
CA ALA A 73 0.49 2.93 6.70
C ALA A 73 0.81 1.53 6.20
N VAL A 74 0.06 1.11 5.17
CA VAL A 74 0.26 -0.18 4.53
C VAL A 74 1.57 -0.17 3.74
N PRO A 75 2.51 -1.10 4.01
CA PRO A 75 3.73 -1.20 3.22
C PRO A 75 3.43 -1.56 1.76
N THR A 76 4.14 -0.96 0.81
CA THR A 76 3.96 -1.21 -0.63
C THR A 76 4.37 -2.62 -1.06
N SER A 77 5.17 -3.31 -0.25
CA SER A 77 5.52 -4.72 -0.43
C SER A 77 4.41 -5.68 -0.01
N ARG A 78 3.38 -5.22 0.71
CA ARG A 78 2.27 -6.07 1.12
C ARG A 78 1.37 -6.35 -0.07
N THR A 79 1.03 -7.62 -0.27
CA THR A 79 0.17 -8.08 -1.35
C THR A 79 -1.04 -8.85 -0.82
N ILE A 80 -2.11 -8.90 -1.61
CA ILE A 80 -3.22 -9.86 -1.46
C ILE A 80 -3.22 -10.73 -2.69
N ASN A 81 -3.04 -12.05 -2.49
CA ASN A 81 -2.85 -13.01 -3.57
C ASN A 81 -1.87 -12.50 -4.65
N THR A 82 -0.64 -12.15 -4.25
CA THR A 82 0.43 -11.65 -5.13
C THR A 82 0.14 -10.34 -5.89
N LYS A 83 -1.00 -9.68 -5.64
CA LYS A 83 -1.34 -8.37 -6.23
C LYS A 83 -0.98 -7.24 -5.24
N PRO A 84 -0.34 -6.15 -5.69
CA PRO A 84 0.03 -5.02 -4.83
C PRO A 84 -1.18 -4.21 -4.37
N LEU A 85 -1.09 -3.59 -3.18
CA LEU A 85 -2.15 -2.76 -2.60
C LEU A 85 -2.12 -1.29 -3.08
N SER A 86 -1.48 -1.02 -4.21
CA SER A 86 -1.34 0.32 -4.80
C SER A 86 -2.52 0.75 -5.66
N ALA A 87 -3.49 -0.13 -5.92
CA ALA A 87 -4.70 0.11 -6.73
C ALA A 87 -5.83 -0.86 -6.34
N ASP A 88 -7.00 -0.72 -6.97
CA ASP A 88 -8.14 -1.64 -6.80
C ASP A 88 -7.76 -3.09 -7.12
N ILE A 89 -8.22 -4.01 -6.27
CA ILE A 89 -7.94 -5.45 -6.40
C ILE A 89 -9.19 -6.17 -6.89
N ILE A 90 -9.13 -6.65 -8.14
CA ILE A 90 -10.12 -7.58 -8.69
C ILE A 90 -9.64 -9.01 -8.38
N LEU A 91 -10.39 -9.73 -7.55
CA LEU A 91 -10.17 -11.14 -7.26
C LEU A 91 -11.08 -12.02 -8.11
N LYS A 92 -10.50 -13.01 -8.77
CA LYS A 92 -11.21 -14.09 -9.45
C LYS A 92 -11.34 -15.30 -8.53
N ALA A 93 -12.23 -16.23 -8.84
CA ALA A 93 -12.37 -17.47 -8.06
C ALA A 93 -11.02 -18.22 -7.96
N SER A 94 -10.26 -18.28 -9.05
CA SER A 94 -8.92 -18.88 -9.10
C SER A 94 -7.90 -18.22 -8.17
N ASP A 95 -8.04 -16.92 -7.87
CA ASP A 95 -7.11 -16.16 -7.04
C ASP A 95 -7.14 -16.62 -5.57
N VAL A 96 -8.24 -17.24 -5.13
CA VAL A 96 -8.41 -17.71 -3.74
C VAL A 96 -8.64 -19.22 -3.65
N GLY A 97 -8.40 -19.94 -4.75
CA GLY A 97 -8.69 -21.37 -4.85
C GLY A 97 -10.18 -21.71 -4.76
N ALA A 98 -11.07 -20.74 -4.99
CA ALA A 98 -12.51 -20.97 -5.04
C ALA A 98 -12.92 -21.55 -6.40
N VAL A 99 -14.06 -22.24 -6.38
CA VAL A 99 -14.72 -22.72 -7.60
C VAL A 99 -15.38 -21.54 -8.32
N ASP A 100 -15.31 -21.54 -9.66
CA ASP A 100 -15.98 -20.51 -10.44
C ASP A 100 -17.50 -20.62 -10.28
N ALA A 101 -18.18 -19.49 -10.08
CA ALA A 101 -19.63 -19.47 -9.87
C ALA A 101 -20.41 -20.09 -11.05
N THR A 102 -19.84 -20.06 -12.26
CA THR A 102 -20.42 -20.69 -13.45
C THR A 102 -20.47 -22.22 -13.37
N GLN A 103 -19.75 -22.82 -12.42
CA GLN A 103 -19.72 -24.27 -12.20
C GLN A 103 -20.63 -24.70 -11.04
N VAL A 104 -21.22 -23.78 -10.28
CA VAL A 104 -22.05 -24.10 -9.10
C VAL A 104 -23.51 -24.29 -9.53
N ASN A 105 -24.15 -25.37 -9.06
CA ASN A 105 -25.56 -25.69 -9.32
C ASN A 105 -25.90 -25.83 -10.82
N VAL A 106 -24.91 -26.12 -11.66
CA VAL A 106 -25.10 -26.45 -13.07
C VAL A 106 -24.96 -27.97 -13.28
N PRO A 107 -25.64 -28.56 -14.27
CA PRO A 107 -25.45 -29.97 -14.61
C PRO A 107 -23.97 -30.31 -14.81
N ASN A 108 -23.51 -31.43 -14.25
CA ASN A 108 -22.10 -31.86 -14.24
C ASN A 108 -21.12 -30.90 -13.52
N GLY A 109 -21.63 -29.92 -12.77
CA GLY A 109 -20.85 -28.96 -12.00
C GLY A 109 -20.63 -29.38 -10.54
N VAL A 110 -20.32 -28.41 -9.69
CA VAL A 110 -20.22 -28.59 -8.24
C VAL A 110 -21.57 -28.40 -7.57
N ALA A 111 -21.84 -29.25 -6.57
CA ALA A 111 -23.02 -29.07 -5.72
C ALA A 111 -22.88 -27.80 -4.87
N GLY A 112 -23.96 -27.03 -4.75
CA GLY A 112 -24.00 -25.80 -3.97
C GLY A 112 -25.31 -25.65 -3.20
N ILE A 113 -25.38 -24.64 -2.34
CA ILE A 113 -26.63 -24.24 -1.70
C ILE A 113 -27.39 -23.32 -2.66
N GLY A 114 -28.65 -23.62 -2.95
CA GLY A 114 -29.53 -22.77 -3.75
C GLY A 114 -29.99 -21.52 -3.00
N SER A 115 -30.67 -20.61 -3.70
CA SER A 115 -31.27 -19.41 -3.10
C SER A 115 -32.39 -19.73 -2.10
N ASP A 116 -32.90 -20.96 -2.12
CA ASP A 116 -33.85 -21.52 -1.17
C ASP A 116 -33.18 -22.05 0.12
N GLY A 117 -31.85 -21.96 0.22
CA GLY A 117 -31.08 -22.46 1.36
C GLY A 117 -30.91 -23.99 1.38
N LYS A 118 -31.31 -24.70 0.32
CA LYS A 118 -31.16 -26.17 0.24
C LYS A 118 -29.96 -26.56 -0.60
N LEU A 119 -29.38 -27.73 -0.32
CA LEU A 119 -28.34 -28.31 -1.14
C LEU A 119 -28.91 -28.77 -2.48
N HIS A 120 -28.42 -28.19 -3.57
CA HIS A 120 -28.72 -28.61 -4.94
C HIS A 120 -27.59 -29.55 -5.38
N GLN A 121 -27.82 -30.85 -5.24
CA GLN A 121 -26.90 -31.85 -5.80
C GLN A 121 -27.15 -31.95 -7.31
N VAL A 122 -26.07 -31.86 -8.08
CA VAL A 122 -26.08 -31.97 -9.54
C VAL A 122 -25.40 -33.27 -9.97
N PRO A 123 -26.07 -34.44 -9.83
CA PRO A 123 -25.59 -35.67 -10.46
C PRO A 123 -25.61 -35.49 -11.98
N SER A 124 -24.70 -36.15 -12.72
CA SER A 124 -24.77 -36.11 -14.17
C SER A 124 -26.07 -36.75 -14.65
N ALA A 125 -26.75 -36.11 -15.62
CA ALA A 125 -28.00 -36.64 -16.17
C ALA A 125 -27.81 -38.04 -16.77
N GLU A 126 -26.62 -38.33 -17.30
CA GLU A 126 -26.18 -39.65 -17.78
C GLU A 126 -26.17 -40.71 -16.66
N LYS A 127 -25.79 -40.35 -15.43
CA LYS A 127 -25.77 -41.27 -14.29
C LYS A 127 -27.18 -41.61 -13.81
N LEU A 128 -28.11 -40.65 -13.82
CA LEU A 128 -29.49 -40.90 -13.39
C LEU A 128 -30.32 -41.66 -14.44
N SER A 129 -30.19 -41.32 -15.72
CA SER A 129 -31.01 -41.96 -16.76
C SER A 129 -30.45 -43.30 -17.23
N GLY A 130 -29.13 -43.53 -17.17
CA GLY A 130 -28.53 -44.80 -17.62
C GLY A 130 -28.64 -45.95 -16.62
N GLU A 131 -28.59 -45.63 -15.32
CA GLU A 131 -28.44 -46.62 -14.25
C GLU A 131 -29.78 -47.07 -13.66
N LEU A 132 -30.76 -46.16 -13.49
CA LEU A 132 -32.02 -46.44 -12.77
C LEU A 132 -33.29 -46.45 -13.62
N PHE A 133 -33.36 -45.69 -14.73
CA PHE A 133 -34.59 -45.52 -15.50
C PHE A 133 -34.49 -46.04 -16.94
N ILE A 134 -35.57 -46.62 -17.47
CA ILE A 134 -35.72 -46.94 -18.90
C ILE A 134 -36.94 -46.15 -19.40
N ILE A 135 -36.74 -45.22 -20.33
CA ILE A 135 -37.83 -44.42 -20.92
C ILE A 135 -38.14 -44.97 -22.31
N SER A 136 -39.30 -45.61 -22.49
CA SER A 136 -39.69 -46.24 -23.76
C SER A 136 -41.21 -46.29 -23.92
N ALA A 137 -41.71 -46.07 -25.15
CA ALA A 137 -43.13 -46.18 -25.47
C ALA A 137 -43.65 -47.62 -25.34
N THR A 138 -42.79 -48.60 -25.59
CA THR A 138 -43.07 -50.04 -25.46
C THR A 138 -42.36 -50.61 -24.24
N GLN A 139 -42.99 -51.56 -23.55
CA GLN A 139 -42.42 -52.16 -22.36
C GLN A 139 -41.14 -52.94 -22.72
N PRO A 140 -39.97 -52.56 -22.16
CA PRO A 140 -38.72 -53.29 -22.37
C PRO A 140 -38.73 -54.61 -21.58
N PRO A 141 -37.82 -55.55 -21.88
CA PRO A 141 -37.56 -56.70 -21.02
C PRO A 141 -37.24 -56.25 -19.59
N VAL A 142 -37.74 -56.98 -18.58
CA VAL A 142 -37.47 -56.68 -17.17
C VAL A 142 -35.96 -56.73 -16.93
N GLN A 143 -35.41 -55.64 -16.42
CA GLN A 143 -34.01 -55.53 -16.01
C GLN A 143 -33.98 -55.27 -14.51
N GLU A 144 -33.27 -56.11 -13.77
CA GLU A 144 -33.15 -56.00 -12.32
C GLU A 144 -32.58 -54.62 -11.92
N GLY A 145 -33.23 -53.95 -10.98
CA GLY A 145 -32.83 -52.62 -10.51
C GLY A 145 -33.23 -51.44 -11.40
N LYS A 146 -33.89 -51.66 -12.54
CA LYS A 146 -34.34 -50.58 -13.44
C LYS A 146 -35.86 -50.37 -13.43
N ILE A 147 -36.27 -49.10 -13.42
CA ILE A 147 -37.67 -48.66 -13.47
C ILE A 147 -38.02 -48.26 -14.90
N TRP A 148 -39.02 -48.92 -15.50
CA TRP A 148 -39.56 -48.50 -16.79
C TRP A 148 -40.59 -47.39 -16.61
N LEU A 149 -40.41 -46.29 -17.36
CA LEU A 149 -41.34 -45.17 -17.45
C LEU A 149 -41.87 -45.08 -18.89
N LYS A 150 -43.19 -45.19 -19.04
CA LYS A 150 -43.86 -44.93 -20.32
C LYS A 150 -43.99 -43.42 -20.54
N PRO A 151 -43.48 -42.84 -21.64
CA PRO A 151 -43.67 -41.43 -21.97
C PRO A 151 -45.15 -41.08 -21.99
N ILE A 152 -45.50 -39.95 -21.36
CA ILE A 152 -46.83 -39.36 -21.47
C ILE A 152 -46.80 -38.46 -22.72
N THR A 153 -47.46 -38.89 -23.78
CA THR A 153 -47.77 -38.05 -24.95
C THR A 153 -48.84 -37.03 -24.62
#